data_AF-A0A9K3DKY7-F1
#
_entry.id   AF-A0A9K3DKY7-F1
#
_cell.length_a   1.000
_cell.length_b   1.000
_cell.length_c   1.000
_cell.angle_alpha   90.00
_cell.angle_beta   90.00
_cell.angle_gamma   90.00
#
_symmetry.space_group_name_H-M   'P 1'
#
loop_
_entity.id
_entity.type
_entity.pdbx_description
1 polymer ?
#
loop_
_entity_poly.entity_id
_entity_poly.type
_entity_poly.pdbx_seq_one_letter_code
_entity_poly.pdbx_strand_id
1 'polypeptide(L)'
;MSSFASEINSLHINCGGEEVNINNTIYESDIEKNGASSYYNDGNWAFSSTGNFFNDDHDSNAYILSNTSNLHNISPHETELYLRARTAAISLTYYGLCLMNGKYKVRLHFAEIVFTQDKSFNSLGKRVFDVYVQGELKLKDFNIVKEAGGTGRAVVKSYLVNVKNNTLKIQLYWAGKGTTGIPVSGSYGPIISAISIDPIVI
;
A
#
# COMPACT_ATOMS: atom_id res chain seq x y z
N MET A 1 -5.35 -3.80 35.93
CA MET A 1 -4.92 -2.46 35.46
C MET A 1 -4.94 -2.49 33.95
N SER A 2 -5.96 -1.90 33.32
CA SER A 2 -6.02 -1.76 31.87
C SER A 2 -4.98 -0.74 31.45
N SER A 3 -3.97 -1.15 30.69
CA SER A 3 -3.13 -0.20 29.97
C SER A 3 -4.04 0.50 28.95
N PHE A 4 -4.36 1.77 29.18
CA PHE A 4 -4.94 2.59 28.14
C PHE A 4 -3.92 2.66 27.01
N ALA A 5 -4.25 2.13 25.83
CA ALA A 5 -3.45 2.37 24.65
C ALA A 5 -3.39 3.88 24.43
N SER A 6 -2.20 4.44 24.27
CA SER A 6 -2.03 5.86 24.00
C SER A 6 -2.72 6.16 22.67
N GLU A 7 -3.69 7.05 22.68
CA GLU A 7 -4.32 7.48 21.43
C GLU A 7 -3.32 8.28 20.59
N ILE A 8 -3.35 8.08 19.28
CA ILE A 8 -2.47 8.75 18.32
C ILE A 8 -3.26 9.71 17.41
N ASN A 9 -2.61 10.81 17.05
CA ASN A 9 -3.21 11.88 16.24
C ASN A 9 -2.95 11.73 14.75
N SER A 10 -1.88 11.05 14.35
CA SER A 10 -1.51 10.82 12.96
C SER A 10 -0.80 9.48 12.84
N LEU A 11 -0.80 8.93 11.63
CA LEU A 11 -0.15 7.65 11.33
C LEU A 11 0.40 7.68 9.91
N HIS A 12 1.64 7.26 9.75
CA HIS A 12 2.34 7.25 8.47
C HIS A 12 3.11 5.94 8.34
N ILE A 13 2.88 5.20 7.25
CA ILE A 13 3.43 3.84 7.07
C ILE A 13 4.15 3.78 5.72
N ASN A 14 5.41 3.34 5.72
CA ASN A 14 6.18 3.04 4.51
C ASN A 14 5.95 1.57 4.10
N CYS A 15 4.92 1.30 3.31
CA CYS A 15 4.42 -0.04 3.02
C CYS A 15 5.47 -0.88 2.25
N GLY A 16 6.02 -1.91 2.89
CA GLY A 16 7.08 -2.73 2.31
C GLY A 16 8.49 -2.14 2.46
N GLY A 17 8.63 -0.99 3.12
CA GLY A 17 9.89 -0.26 3.28
C GLY A 17 10.33 -0.10 4.73
N GLU A 18 11.59 0.32 4.92
CA GLU A 18 12.14 0.68 6.23
C GLU A 18 11.60 2.04 6.70
N GLU A 19 11.88 2.39 7.95
CA GLU A 19 11.48 3.70 8.48
C GLU A 19 12.19 4.82 7.70
N VAL A 20 11.43 5.82 7.28
CA VAL A 20 11.96 6.97 6.52
C VAL A 20 11.41 8.28 7.04
N ASN A 21 12.23 9.33 7.03
CA ASN A 21 11.81 10.66 7.43
C ASN A 21 11.66 11.57 6.20
N ILE A 22 10.41 11.92 5.89
CA ILE A 22 10.05 12.72 4.73
C ILE A 22 9.48 14.03 5.22
N ASN A 23 10.18 15.14 5.02
CA ASN A 23 9.74 16.49 5.40
C ASN A 23 9.30 16.58 6.87
N ASN A 24 10.10 16.07 7.82
CA ASN A 24 9.81 15.98 9.25
C ASN A 24 8.63 15.07 9.64
N THR A 25 8.16 14.23 8.71
CA THR A 25 7.17 13.20 8.98
C THR A 25 7.87 11.85 8.95
N ILE A 26 7.83 11.12 10.07
CA ILE A 26 8.37 9.77 10.17
C ILE A 26 7.32 8.80 9.62
N TYR A 27 7.69 8.03 8.60
CA TYR A 27 6.91 6.90 8.12
C TYR A 27 7.46 5.64 8.75
N GLU A 28 6.63 4.97 9.56
CA GLU A 28 6.96 3.73 10.26
C GLU A 28 7.26 2.60 9.26
N SER A 29 8.20 1.72 9.61
CA SER A 29 8.65 0.62 8.75
C SER A 29 7.59 -0.47 8.63
N ASP A 30 7.43 -1.02 7.43
CA ASP A 30 6.59 -2.19 7.18
C ASP A 30 7.38 -3.24 6.39
N ILE A 31 8.31 -3.91 7.09
CA ILE A 31 9.22 -4.91 6.50
C ILE A 31 8.83 -6.36 6.79
N GLU A 32 7.68 -6.58 7.44
CA GLU A 32 7.25 -7.90 7.87
C GLU A 32 7.01 -8.84 6.67
N LYS A 33 7.63 -10.02 6.69
CA LYS A 33 7.68 -10.96 5.54
C LYS A 33 6.56 -11.98 5.53
N ASN A 34 5.58 -11.79 6.41
CA ASN A 34 4.44 -12.68 6.57
C ASN A 34 3.72 -13.01 5.25
N GLY A 35 3.28 -14.26 5.13
CA GLY A 35 2.95 -14.92 3.87
C GLY A 35 1.50 -14.81 3.39
N ALA A 36 1.06 -15.84 2.66
CA ALA A 36 -0.20 -15.89 1.90
C ALA A 36 -1.49 -15.65 2.70
N SER A 37 -1.44 -15.84 4.02
CA SER A 37 -2.55 -15.53 4.91
C SER A 37 -1.96 -15.15 6.25
N SER A 38 -1.98 -13.88 6.58
CA SER A 38 -1.31 -13.40 7.78
C SER A 38 -1.97 -12.17 8.35
N TYR A 39 -1.78 -11.98 9.65
CA TYR A 39 -2.13 -10.80 10.40
C TYR A 39 -0.91 -10.37 11.20
N TYR A 40 -0.49 -9.12 11.02
CA TYR A 40 0.61 -8.50 11.74
C TYR A 40 0.12 -7.25 12.44
N ASN A 41 0.61 -7.01 13.65
CA ASN A 41 0.21 -5.88 14.49
C ASN A 41 1.45 -5.29 15.14
N ASP A 42 1.68 -4.00 14.90
CA ASP A 42 2.82 -3.21 15.39
C ASP A 42 2.39 -2.19 16.47
N GLY A 43 1.20 -2.37 17.04
CA GLY A 43 0.62 -1.51 18.08
C GLY A 43 -0.27 -0.42 17.51
N ASN A 44 0.32 0.59 16.85
CA ASN A 44 -0.40 1.73 16.29
C ASN A 44 -1.05 1.43 14.93
N TRP A 45 -0.58 0.38 14.27
CA TRP A 45 -1.15 -0.08 13.02
C TRP A 45 -0.99 -1.58 12.89
N ALA A 46 -1.76 -2.15 11.97
CA ALA A 46 -1.74 -3.56 11.65
C ALA A 46 -2.03 -3.76 10.17
N PHE A 47 -1.67 -4.93 9.63
CA PHE A 47 -2.15 -5.35 8.33
C PHE A 47 -2.59 -6.81 8.32
N SER A 48 -3.47 -7.13 7.38
CA SER A 48 -3.83 -8.50 7.03
C SER A 48 -3.71 -8.72 5.54
N SER A 49 -3.06 -9.81 5.14
CA SER A 49 -2.90 -10.24 3.76
C SER A 49 -3.63 -11.56 3.52
N THR A 50 -4.13 -11.76 2.29
CA THR A 50 -4.74 -13.01 1.85
C THR A 50 -4.38 -13.33 0.41
N GLY A 51 -4.33 -14.63 0.14
CA GLY A 51 -4.05 -15.21 -1.16
C GLY A 51 -2.59 -15.62 -1.33
N ASN A 52 -2.39 -16.73 -2.04
CA ASN A 52 -1.08 -17.20 -2.43
C ASN A 52 -0.82 -16.89 -3.91
N PHE A 53 0.42 -16.57 -4.26
CA PHE A 53 0.82 -16.42 -5.65
C PHE A 53 1.09 -17.79 -6.27
N PHE A 54 0.69 -17.98 -7.53
CA PHE A 54 0.96 -19.23 -8.27
C PHE A 54 2.46 -19.38 -8.55
N ASN A 55 3.04 -20.55 -8.22
CA ASN A 55 4.46 -20.91 -8.35
C ASN A 55 5.47 -20.22 -7.41
N ASP A 56 5.00 -19.59 -6.32
CA ASP A 56 5.93 -19.20 -5.24
C ASP A 56 6.36 -20.44 -4.46
N ASP A 57 7.51 -20.98 -4.85
CA ASP A 57 8.25 -21.96 -4.06
C ASP A 57 8.82 -21.22 -2.84
N HIS A 58 7.97 -21.02 -1.82
CA HIS A 58 8.35 -20.68 -0.45
C HIS A 58 9.14 -19.37 -0.18
N ASP A 59 9.20 -18.39 -1.08
CA ASP A 59 9.90 -17.14 -0.78
C ASP A 59 9.03 -16.15 0.00
N SER A 60 9.33 -16.01 1.29
CA SER A 60 8.74 -15.01 2.20
C SER A 60 8.85 -13.55 1.69
N ASN A 61 9.72 -13.27 0.71
CA ASN A 61 9.86 -11.93 0.14
C ASN A 61 8.81 -11.59 -0.93
N ALA A 62 7.96 -12.54 -1.35
CA ALA A 62 6.98 -12.32 -2.43
C ALA A 62 5.96 -11.21 -2.14
N TYR A 63 5.74 -10.87 -0.86
CA TYR A 63 4.77 -9.88 -0.42
C TYR A 63 5.35 -8.46 -0.33
N ILE A 64 6.65 -8.29 -0.58
CA ILE A 64 7.31 -6.99 -0.64
C ILE A 64 8.04 -6.84 -1.97
N LEU A 65 7.56 -5.89 -2.78
CA LEU A 65 8.09 -5.61 -4.09
C LEU A 65 9.17 -4.54 -4.01
N SER A 66 10.26 -4.75 -4.75
CA SER A 66 11.32 -3.75 -4.94
C SER A 66 11.16 -3.11 -6.31
N ASN A 67 11.57 -1.85 -6.46
CA ASN A 67 11.48 -1.17 -7.75
C ASN A 67 12.41 -1.79 -8.79
N THR A 68 11.85 -2.04 -9.96
CA THR A 68 12.58 -2.44 -11.17
C THR A 68 12.42 -1.41 -12.28
N SER A 69 11.36 -0.60 -12.23
CA SER A 69 11.13 0.52 -13.12
C SER A 69 11.91 1.77 -12.66
N ASN A 70 12.36 2.58 -13.62
CA ASN A 70 12.87 3.92 -13.33
C ASN A 70 11.76 4.80 -12.73
N LEU A 71 12.06 5.44 -11.60
CA LEU A 71 11.14 6.39 -10.99
C LEU A 71 11.20 7.73 -11.72
N HIS A 72 10.04 8.32 -11.99
CA HIS A 72 9.88 9.54 -12.78
C HIS A 72 8.99 10.55 -12.06
N ASN A 73 9.38 11.82 -12.10
CA ASN A 73 8.63 12.96 -11.56
C ASN A 73 8.31 12.84 -10.06
N ILE A 74 9.22 12.25 -9.29
CA ILE A 74 9.15 12.17 -7.83
C ILE A 74 10.23 13.08 -7.26
N SER A 75 9.90 13.84 -6.22
CA SER A 75 10.90 14.65 -5.51
C SER A 75 12.00 13.74 -4.96
N PRO A 76 13.30 14.13 -5.01
CA PRO A 76 14.39 13.35 -4.43
C PRO A 76 14.11 12.94 -2.98
N HIS A 77 13.52 13.85 -2.19
CA HIS A 77 13.18 13.60 -0.78
C HIS A 77 12.02 12.62 -0.58
N GLU A 78 11.16 12.40 -1.59
CA GLU A 78 10.02 11.48 -1.48
C GLU A 78 10.28 10.15 -2.20
N THR A 79 11.42 10.03 -2.90
CA THR A 79 11.75 8.86 -3.71
C THR A 79 11.79 7.59 -2.87
N GLU A 80 12.25 7.69 -1.63
CA GLU A 80 12.36 6.56 -0.69
C GLU A 80 11.03 5.85 -0.45
N LEU A 81 9.90 6.58 -0.46
CA LEU A 81 8.56 6.00 -0.29
C LEU A 81 8.13 5.13 -1.47
N TYR A 82 8.75 5.25 -2.64
CA TYR A 82 8.37 4.54 -3.86
C TYR A 82 9.44 3.54 -4.33
N LEU A 83 10.47 3.29 -3.51
CA LEU A 83 11.46 2.24 -3.80
C LEU A 83 10.90 0.84 -3.53
N ARG A 84 9.99 0.73 -2.56
CA ARG A 84 9.35 -0.52 -2.17
C ARG A 84 7.84 -0.36 -2.10
N ALA A 85 7.13 -1.48 -2.17
CA ALA A 85 5.69 -1.52 -2.02
C ALA A 85 5.27 -2.86 -1.41
N ARG A 86 4.24 -2.86 -0.56
CA ARG A 86 3.60 -4.11 -0.12
C ARG A 86 2.59 -4.58 -1.17
N THR A 87 2.52 -5.89 -1.35
CA THR A 87 1.55 -6.57 -2.23
C THR A 87 0.86 -7.72 -1.51
N ALA A 88 -0.25 -8.19 -2.06
CA ALA A 88 -0.89 -9.45 -1.70
C ALA A 88 -1.58 -10.05 -2.92
N ALA A 89 -1.77 -11.37 -2.96
CA ALA A 89 -2.35 -12.01 -4.14
C ALA A 89 -3.84 -11.69 -4.31
N ILE A 90 -4.62 -11.60 -3.22
CA ILE A 90 -6.07 -11.38 -3.26
C ILE A 90 -6.48 -10.11 -2.53
N SER A 91 -6.18 -10.00 -1.23
CA SER A 91 -6.56 -8.82 -0.46
C SER A 91 -5.47 -8.42 0.53
N LEU A 92 -5.23 -7.12 0.59
CA LEU A 92 -4.35 -6.48 1.55
C LEU A 92 -5.17 -5.44 2.30
N THR A 93 -5.22 -5.53 3.62
CA THR A 93 -5.93 -4.55 4.45
C THR A 93 -4.99 -3.98 5.49
N TYR A 94 -4.90 -2.65 5.56
CA TYR A 94 -4.26 -1.94 6.64
C TYR A 94 -5.29 -1.41 7.64
N TYR A 95 -4.88 -1.38 8.89
CA TYR A 95 -5.62 -0.85 10.01
C TYR A 95 -4.76 0.21 10.69
N GLY A 96 -5.25 1.45 10.77
CA GLY A 96 -4.77 2.39 11.76
C GLY A 96 -5.49 2.12 13.08
N LEU A 97 -4.75 1.86 14.14
CA LEU A 97 -5.25 1.51 15.47
C LEU A 97 -5.02 2.68 16.43
N CYS A 98 -5.79 2.74 17.50
CA CYS A 98 -5.65 3.75 18.55
C CYS A 98 -5.73 5.21 18.04
N LEU A 99 -6.31 5.46 16.86
CA LEU A 99 -6.51 6.82 16.36
C LEU A 99 -7.53 7.55 17.21
N MET A 100 -7.34 8.85 17.49
CA MET A 100 -8.41 9.64 18.09
C MET A 100 -9.66 9.66 17.19
N ASN A 101 -10.83 9.76 17.80
CA ASN A 101 -12.06 9.89 17.01
C ASN A 101 -12.15 11.30 16.41
N GLY A 102 -12.32 11.40 15.10
CA GLY A 102 -12.26 12.68 14.42
C GLY A 102 -12.19 12.57 12.90
N LYS A 103 -12.03 13.72 12.25
CA LYS A 103 -11.91 13.80 10.80
C LYS A 103 -10.44 13.76 10.38
N TYR A 104 -10.13 12.86 9.47
CA TYR A 104 -8.79 12.63 8.97
C TYR A 104 -8.74 12.79 7.45
N LYS A 105 -7.60 13.27 6.96
CA LYS A 105 -7.20 13.23 5.57
C LYS A 105 -6.29 12.03 5.37
N VAL A 106 -6.82 11.02 4.69
CA VAL A 106 -6.08 9.81 4.31
C VAL A 106 -5.47 10.03 2.94
N ARG A 107 -4.16 9.82 2.81
CA ARG A 107 -3.45 9.79 1.53
C ARG A 107 -2.92 8.39 1.29
N LEU A 108 -3.28 7.83 0.15
CA LEU A 108 -2.78 6.53 -0.31
C LEU A 108 -1.79 6.78 -1.45
N HIS A 109 -0.56 6.32 -1.25
CA HIS A 109 0.54 6.52 -2.18
C HIS A 109 0.74 5.26 -3.02
N PHE A 110 0.74 5.44 -4.33
CA PHE A 110 0.88 4.36 -5.30
C PHE A 110 1.95 4.70 -6.33
N ALA A 111 2.70 3.70 -6.76
CA ALA A 111 3.47 3.73 -8.00
C ALA A 111 3.49 2.30 -8.56
N GLU A 112 3.39 2.16 -9.88
CA GLU A 112 3.66 0.87 -10.52
C GLU A 112 5.17 0.76 -10.70
N ILE A 113 5.81 0.01 -9.80
CA ILE A 113 7.28 -0.08 -9.70
C ILE A 113 7.85 -1.38 -10.27
N VAL A 114 6.99 -2.33 -10.65
CA VAL A 114 7.40 -3.66 -11.15
C VAL A 114 7.28 -3.74 -12.67
N PHE A 115 6.17 -3.25 -13.24
CA PHE A 115 6.03 -3.19 -14.69
C PHE A 115 6.87 -2.07 -15.28
N THR A 116 7.50 -2.35 -16.42
CA THR A 116 8.33 -1.39 -17.16
C THR A 116 7.53 -0.79 -18.32
N GLN A 117 8.00 0.34 -18.85
CA GLN A 117 7.40 0.99 -20.03
C GLN A 117 8.27 0.83 -21.29
N ASP A 118 9.22 -0.12 -21.27
CA ASP A 118 10.10 -0.44 -22.39
C ASP A 118 9.41 -1.39 -23.39
N LYS A 119 10.12 -1.80 -24.45
CA LYS A 119 9.61 -2.77 -25.43
C LYS A 119 9.70 -4.23 -24.95
N SER A 120 9.95 -4.46 -23.66
CA SER A 120 10.05 -5.82 -23.12
C SER A 120 8.68 -6.43 -22.87
N PHE A 121 8.65 -7.75 -22.65
CA PHE A 121 7.45 -8.49 -22.26
C PHE A 121 6.76 -7.92 -21.01
N ASN A 122 7.54 -7.34 -20.09
CA ASN A 122 7.06 -6.82 -18.82
C ASN A 122 6.11 -5.61 -19.00
N SER A 123 6.26 -4.87 -20.11
CA SER A 123 5.41 -3.72 -20.43
C SER A 123 3.96 -4.08 -20.78
N LEU A 124 3.69 -5.35 -21.06
CA LEU A 124 2.34 -5.86 -21.30
C LEU A 124 1.58 -6.12 -19.99
N GLY A 125 2.28 -6.09 -18.85
CA GLY A 125 1.72 -6.28 -17.53
C GLY A 125 0.71 -5.19 -17.18
N LYS A 126 -0.42 -5.58 -16.60
CA LYS A 126 -1.45 -4.66 -16.11
C LYS A 126 -1.85 -5.04 -14.71
N ARG A 127 -1.74 -4.09 -13.78
CA ARG A 127 -2.27 -4.21 -12.42
C ARG A 127 -3.59 -3.49 -12.31
N VAL A 128 -4.61 -4.19 -11.84
CA VAL A 128 -5.96 -3.65 -11.66
C VAL A 128 -6.53 -4.18 -10.35
N PHE A 129 -6.96 -3.29 -9.45
CA PHE A 129 -7.54 -3.67 -8.15
C PHE A 129 -8.54 -2.62 -7.66
N ASP A 130 -9.35 -2.98 -6.69
CA ASP A 130 -10.28 -2.09 -6.03
C ASP A 130 -9.66 -1.54 -4.73
N VAL A 131 -10.05 -0.32 -4.34
CA VAL A 131 -9.65 0.33 -3.09
C VAL A 131 -10.87 0.75 -2.30
N TYR A 132 -10.94 0.26 -1.07
CA TYR A 132 -11.97 0.56 -0.08
C TYR A 132 -11.35 1.33 1.08
N VAL A 133 -12.05 2.36 1.55
CA VAL A 133 -11.66 3.12 2.75
C VAL A 133 -12.86 3.17 3.67
N GLN A 134 -12.69 2.74 4.92
CA GLN A 134 -13.76 2.56 5.90
C GLN A 134 -14.93 1.70 5.36
N GLY A 135 -14.61 0.70 4.52
CA GLY A 135 -15.60 -0.20 3.91
C GLY A 135 -16.31 0.34 2.67
N GLU A 136 -16.09 1.60 2.30
CA GLU A 136 -16.68 2.19 1.10
C GLU A 136 -15.74 2.04 -0.10
N LEU A 137 -16.27 1.57 -1.23
CA LEU A 137 -15.53 1.50 -2.50
C LEU A 137 -15.20 2.90 -2.99
N LYS A 138 -13.92 3.27 -2.95
CA LYS A 138 -13.44 4.60 -3.41
C LYS A 138 -12.87 4.55 -4.82
N LEU A 139 -12.18 3.47 -5.18
CA LEU A 139 -11.65 3.25 -6.52
C LEU A 139 -12.03 1.85 -6.98
N LYS A 140 -12.73 1.76 -8.11
CA LYS A 140 -13.04 0.50 -8.77
C LYS A 140 -12.14 0.33 -9.99
N ASP A 141 -11.64 -0.88 -10.22
CA ASP A 141 -10.78 -1.22 -11.36
C ASP A 141 -9.58 -0.26 -11.50
N PHE A 142 -8.99 0.11 -10.36
CA PHE A 142 -7.90 1.08 -10.30
C PHE A 142 -6.65 0.54 -10.99
N ASN A 143 -6.17 1.29 -11.99
CA ASN A 143 -4.95 1.01 -12.72
C ASN A 143 -3.97 2.18 -12.55
N ILE A 144 -2.89 1.94 -11.80
CA ILE A 144 -1.92 2.97 -11.43
C ILE A 144 -1.25 3.56 -12.67
N VAL A 145 -0.83 2.74 -13.63
CA VAL A 145 -0.15 3.19 -14.86
C VAL A 145 -1.04 4.14 -15.66
N LYS A 146 -2.33 3.80 -15.78
CA LYS A 146 -3.31 4.64 -16.49
C LYS A 146 -3.50 5.99 -15.80
N GLU A 147 -3.58 5.98 -14.47
CA GLU A 147 -3.76 7.19 -13.67
C GLU A 147 -2.51 8.08 -13.66
N ALA A 148 -1.33 7.48 -13.56
CA ALA A 148 -0.04 8.18 -13.48
C ALA A 148 0.47 8.66 -14.86
N GLY A 149 -0.11 8.14 -15.95
CA GLY A 149 0.37 8.37 -17.32
C GLY A 149 1.67 7.62 -17.65
N GLY A 150 1.98 6.54 -16.94
CA GLY A 150 3.19 5.74 -17.15
C GLY A 150 3.59 4.91 -15.92
N THR A 151 4.61 4.06 -16.07
CA THR A 151 5.20 3.29 -14.96
C THR A 151 6.18 4.15 -14.16
N GLY A 152 6.49 3.76 -12.92
CA GLY A 152 7.46 4.46 -12.07
C GLY A 152 7.06 5.89 -11.68
N ARG A 153 5.79 6.26 -11.85
CA ARG A 153 5.26 7.58 -11.50
C ARG A 153 4.38 7.49 -10.28
N ALA A 154 4.56 8.42 -9.34
CA ALA A 154 3.76 8.48 -8.14
C ALA A 154 2.33 8.97 -8.42
N VAL A 155 1.36 8.36 -7.75
CA VAL A 155 -0.04 8.77 -7.70
C VAL A 155 -0.48 8.79 -6.24
N VAL A 156 -1.01 9.92 -5.79
CA VAL A 156 -1.54 10.07 -4.44
C VAL A 156 -3.04 10.27 -4.49
N LYS A 157 -3.79 9.40 -3.79
CA LYS A 157 -5.25 9.50 -3.69
C LYS A 157 -5.63 9.94 -2.28
N SER A 158 -6.34 11.06 -2.20
CA SER A 158 -6.72 11.71 -0.94
C SER A 158 -8.20 11.52 -0.63
N TYR A 159 -8.53 11.12 0.60
CA TYR A 159 -9.90 10.96 1.07
C TYR A 159 -10.10 11.59 2.44
N LEU A 160 -11.24 12.23 2.66
CA LEU A 160 -11.65 12.69 3.98
C LEU A 160 -12.49 11.58 4.62
N VAL A 161 -12.12 11.17 5.82
CA VAL A 161 -12.79 10.10 6.57
C VAL A 161 -13.09 10.55 7.99
N ASN A 162 -14.11 9.96 8.59
CA ASN A 162 -14.44 10.16 10.00
C ASN A 162 -14.16 8.86 10.76
N VAL A 163 -13.21 8.88 11.70
CA VAL A 163 -12.87 7.78 12.59
C VAL A 163 -13.79 7.84 13.81
N LYS A 164 -14.51 6.74 14.09
CA LYS A 164 -15.51 6.67 15.17
C LYS A 164 -15.20 5.66 16.27
N ASN A 165 -14.39 4.65 15.97
CA ASN A 165 -14.09 3.52 16.85
C ASN A 165 -12.58 3.35 17.05
N ASN A 166 -11.85 4.47 17.03
CA ASN A 166 -10.39 4.52 17.11
C ASN A 166 -9.63 3.66 16.06
N THR A 167 -10.35 3.18 15.04
CA THR A 167 -9.84 2.30 14.00
C THR A 167 -10.19 2.86 12.63
N LEU A 168 -9.20 2.86 11.74
CA LEU A 168 -9.35 3.22 10.33
C LEU A 168 -8.95 2.03 9.47
N LYS A 169 -9.84 1.56 8.59
CA LYS A 169 -9.62 0.42 7.70
C LYS A 169 -9.40 0.86 6.25
N ILE A 170 -8.30 0.44 5.64
CA ILE A 170 -8.01 0.61 4.20
C ILE A 170 -7.85 -0.78 3.60
N GLN A 171 -8.69 -1.16 2.66
CA GLN A 171 -8.65 -2.47 2.02
C GLN A 171 -8.39 -2.33 0.52
N LEU A 172 -7.42 -3.07 0.03
CA LEU A 172 -7.13 -3.25 -1.38
C LEU A 172 -7.52 -4.68 -1.77
N TYR A 173 -8.21 -4.81 -2.90
CA TYR A 173 -8.80 -6.08 -3.30
C TYR A 173 -8.61 -6.35 -4.79
N TRP A 174 -8.06 -7.51 -5.12
CA TRP A 174 -7.92 -7.98 -6.48
C TRP A 174 -9.14 -8.80 -6.89
N ALA A 175 -9.97 -8.24 -7.77
CA ALA A 175 -11.17 -8.89 -8.30
C ALA A 175 -10.88 -9.79 -9.53
N GLY A 176 -9.66 -10.32 -9.67
CA GLY A 176 -9.29 -11.21 -10.77
C GLY A 176 -8.99 -10.53 -12.11
N LYS A 177 -8.76 -9.21 -12.13
CA LYS A 177 -8.49 -8.42 -13.34
C LYS A 177 -7.02 -8.06 -13.52
N GLY A 178 -6.61 -7.83 -14.75
CA GLY A 178 -5.21 -7.55 -15.08
C GLY A 178 -4.45 -8.81 -15.44
N THR A 179 -3.14 -8.76 -15.32
CA THR A 179 -2.24 -9.84 -15.76
C THR A 179 -1.80 -10.69 -14.58
N THR A 180 -1.79 -12.01 -14.75
CA THR A 180 -1.38 -12.97 -13.70
C THR A 180 -0.01 -13.62 -13.95
N GLY A 181 0.49 -13.56 -15.17
CA GLY A 181 1.69 -14.26 -15.66
C GLY A 181 2.83 -13.39 -16.17
N ILE A 182 2.77 -12.07 -15.96
CA ILE A 182 3.77 -11.10 -16.44
C ILE A 182 4.17 -10.24 -15.24
N PRO A 183 5.47 -9.94 -15.00
CA PRO A 183 6.65 -10.50 -15.70
C PRO A 183 6.84 -12.01 -15.47
N VAL A 184 6.42 -12.50 -14.31
CA VAL A 184 6.39 -13.91 -13.93
C VAL A 184 4.99 -14.28 -13.43
N SER A 185 4.65 -15.56 -13.46
CA SER A 185 3.48 -16.09 -12.74
C SER A 185 3.52 -15.63 -11.29
N GLY A 186 2.40 -15.12 -10.77
CA GLY A 186 2.34 -14.56 -9.43
C GLY A 186 2.47 -13.04 -9.37
N SER A 187 2.68 -12.35 -10.48
CA SER A 187 2.82 -10.88 -10.48
C SER A 187 1.48 -10.11 -10.56
N TYR A 188 0.47 -10.55 -9.82
CA TYR A 188 -0.87 -9.93 -9.74
C TYR A 188 -1.14 -9.33 -8.36
N GLY A 189 -2.37 -8.88 -8.11
CA GLY A 189 -2.77 -8.34 -6.81
C GLY A 189 -2.62 -6.83 -6.64
N PRO A 190 -3.17 -6.24 -5.56
CA PRO A 190 -2.97 -4.84 -5.22
C PRO A 190 -1.54 -4.53 -4.80
N ILE A 191 -1.11 -3.28 -5.01
CA ILE A 191 0.14 -2.75 -4.48
C ILE A 191 -0.11 -1.40 -3.82
N ILE A 192 0.67 -1.08 -2.79
CA ILE A 192 0.67 0.22 -2.13
C ILE A 192 2.07 0.54 -1.61
N SER A 193 2.49 1.79 -1.80
CA SER A 193 3.84 2.28 -1.47
C SER A 193 3.87 2.92 -0.08
N ALA A 194 2.87 3.73 0.26
CA ALA A 194 2.77 4.34 1.58
C ALA A 194 1.34 4.76 1.93
N ILE A 195 1.10 4.97 3.22
CA ILE A 195 -0.15 5.50 3.77
C ILE A 195 0.18 6.70 4.64
N SER A 196 -0.55 7.80 4.49
CA SER A 196 -0.55 8.93 5.45
C SER A 196 -1.96 9.16 5.98
N ILE A 197 -2.08 9.34 7.28
CA ILE A 197 -3.32 9.64 7.98
C ILE A 197 -3.05 10.85 8.87
N ASP A 198 -3.57 12.02 8.46
CA ASP A 198 -3.41 13.27 9.22
C ASP A 198 -4.76 13.78 9.71
N PRO A 199 -4.84 14.38 10.91
CA PRO A 199 -6.05 15.02 11.38
C PRO A 199 -6.31 16.30 10.57
N ILE A 200 -7.59 16.60 10.30
CA ILE A 200 -7.98 17.82 9.56
C ILE A 200 -8.09 19.04 10.50
N VAL A 201 -8.21 18.80 11.80
CA VAL A 201 -8.35 19.83 12.83
C VAL A 201 -7.27 19.60 13.89
N ILE A 202 -6.53 20.65 14.22
CA ILE A 202 -5.60 20.71 15.37
C ILE A 202 -6.40 21.26 16.55
#